data_AF-A0A2E5ELG8-F1
#
_entry.id   AF-A0A2E5ELG8-F1
#
_cell.length_a   1.000
_cell.length_b   1.000
_cell.length_c   1.000
_cell.angle_alpha   90.00
_cell.angle_beta   90.00
_cell.angle_gamma   90.00
#
_symmetry.space_group_name_H-M   'P 1'
#
loop_
_entity.id
_entity.type
_entity.pdbx_description
1 polymer ?
#
loop_
_entity_poly.entity_id
_entity_poly.type
_entity_poly.pdbx_seq_one_letter_code
_entity_poly.pdbx_strand_id
1 'polypeptide(L)' 'MFSMKRMLVVLLCVLGAIVVGAADENRPNIVFILVDDMGYSDIGCYGGEVQTPNIDRLANNGLSSIGQR' A
#
# COMPACT_ATOMS: atom_id res chain seq x y z
N MET A 1 0.30 -51.28 2.81
CA MET A 1 0.88 -50.19 3.64
C MET A 1 1.50 -49.03 2.84
N PHE A 2 2.05 -49.24 1.62
CA PHE A 2 2.61 -48.17 0.78
C PHE A 2 1.56 -47.23 0.12
N SER A 3 0.34 -47.72 -0.15
CA SER A 3 -0.71 -46.93 -0.81
C SER A 3 -1.22 -45.76 0.04
N MET A 4 -1.44 -46.00 1.34
CA MET A 4 -1.99 -45.01 2.27
C MET A 4 -1.03 -43.85 2.57
N LYS A 5 0.29 -44.13 2.61
CA LYS A 5 1.32 -43.08 2.79
C LYS A 5 1.40 -42.14 1.58
N ARG A 6 1.21 -42.66 0.36
CA ARG A 6 1.17 -41.86 -0.86
C ARG A 6 -0.07 -40.97 -0.92
N MET A 7 -1.22 -41.50 -0.52
CA MET A 7 -2.47 -40.73 -0.44
C MET A 7 -2.36 -39.59 0.59
N LEU A 8 -1.75 -39.84 1.75
CA LEU A 8 -1.50 -38.81 2.77
C LEU A 8 -0.58 -37.69 2.24
N VAL A 9 0.48 -38.05 1.51
CA VAL A 9 1.40 -37.07 0.91
C VAL A 9 0.67 -36.22 -0.14
N VAL A 10 -0.14 -36.82 -1.00
CA VAL A 10 -0.93 -36.07 -1.99
C VAL A 10 -1.92 -35.13 -1.30
N LEU A 11 -2.61 -35.59 -0.26
CA LEU A 11 -3.53 -34.75 0.52
C LEU A 11 -2.80 -33.56 1.16
N LEU A 12 -1.63 -33.79 1.77
CA LEU A 12 -0.81 -32.73 2.36
C LEU A 12 -0.31 -31.74 1.30
N CYS A 13 0.09 -32.22 0.11
CA CYS A 13 0.51 -31.35 -0.99
C CYS A 13 -0.64 -30.48 -1.52
N VAL A 14 -1.85 -31.03 -1.65
CA VAL A 14 -3.03 -30.29 -2.10
C VAL A 14 -3.43 -29.23 -1.07
N LEU A 15 -3.41 -29.58 0.22
CA LEU A 15 -3.70 -28.62 1.30
C LEU A 15 -2.67 -27.49 1.35
N GLY A 16 -1.38 -27.79 1.18
CA GLY A 16 -0.32 -26.78 1.13
C GLY A 16 -0.46 -25.80 -0.04
N ALA A 17 -0.90 -26.27 -1.21
CA ALA A 17 -1.09 -25.42 -2.39
C ALA A 17 -2.21 -24.38 -2.22
N ILE A 18 -3.28 -24.73 -1.49
CA ILE A 18 -4.40 -23.82 -1.22
C ILE A 18 -3.95 -22.64 -0.34
N VAL A 19 -3.04 -22.87 0.62
CA VAL A 19 -2.55 -21.82 1.54
C VAL A 19 -1.60 -20.85 0.84
N VAL A 20 -0.81 -21.31 -0.13
CA VAL A 20 0.20 -20.49 -0.82
C VAL A 20 -0.39 -19.68 -1.99
N GLY A 21 -1.51 -20.13 -2.57
CA GLY A 21 -2.13 -19.50 -3.75
C GLY A 21 -2.83 -18.16 -3.50
N ALA A 22 -3.00 -17.73 -2.25
CA ALA A 22 -3.56 -16.42 -1.94
C ALA A 22 -2.47 -15.34 -2.04
N ALA A 23 -2.11 -14.97 -3.27
CA ALA A 23 -1.42 -13.70 -3.48
C ALA A 23 -2.30 -12.59 -2.90
N ASP A 24 -1.76 -11.81 -1.97
CA ASP A 24 -2.53 -10.80 -1.25
C ASP A 24 -2.93 -9.66 -2.20
N GLU A 25 -4.14 -9.74 -2.74
CA GLU A 25 -4.75 -8.67 -3.55
C GLU A 25 -4.85 -7.34 -2.77
N ASN A 26 -4.73 -7.40 -1.44
CA ASN A 26 -4.74 -6.22 -0.58
C ASN A 26 -3.36 -5.59 -0.39
N ARG A 27 -2.32 -6.04 -1.12
CA ARG A 27 -1.01 -5.40 -1.06
C ARG A 27 -1.06 -4.03 -1.73
N PRO A 28 -0.94 -2.92 -0.97
CA PRO A 28 -1.03 -1.59 -1.56
C PRO A 28 0.22 -1.31 -2.41
N ASN A 29 0.04 -0.54 -3.49
CA ASN A 29 1.16 0.08 -4.18
C ASN A 29 1.63 1.29 -3.37
N ILE A 30 2.93 1.35 -3.08
CA ILE A 30 3.54 2.45 -2.34
C ILE A 30 4.32 3.32 -3.31
N VAL A 31 3.95 4.59 -3.41
CA VAL A 31 4.69 5.60 -4.17
C VAL A 31 5.21 6.64 -3.17
N PHE A 32 6.53 6.77 -3.10
CA PHE A 32 7.18 7.76 -2.25
C PHE A 32 7.70 8.92 -3.10
N ILE A 33 7.23 10.13 -2.81
CA ILE A 33 7.63 11.36 -3.51
C ILE A 33 8.43 12.20 -2.52
N LEU A 34 9.70 12.44 -2.83
CA LEU A 34 10.58 13.31 -2.09
C LEU A 34 10.75 14.62 -2.87
N VAL A 35 10.64 15.74 -2.17
CA VAL A 35 10.91 17.06 -2.72
C VAL A 35 11.98 17.71 -1.86
N ASP A 36 13.01 18.23 -2.50
CA ASP A 36 14.13 18.91 -1.86
C ASP A 36 13.82 20.39 -1.65
N ASP A 37 14.30 20.96 -0.54
CA ASP A 37 14.20 22.39 -0.20
C ASP A 37 12.80 23.04 -0.33
N MET A 38 11.72 22.26 -0.21
CA MET A 38 10.35 22.78 -0.24
C MET A 38 9.87 23.12 1.18
N GLY A 39 9.48 24.39 1.38
CA GLY A 39 8.93 24.90 2.63
C GLY A 39 7.42 24.83 2.70
N TYR A 40 6.86 25.10 3.88
CA TYR A 40 5.41 25.11 4.11
C TYR A 40 4.67 26.17 3.27
N SER A 41 5.30 27.33 3.05
CA SER A 41 4.72 28.43 2.27
C SER A 41 4.63 28.16 0.76
N ASP A 42 5.22 27.06 0.30
CA ASP A 42 5.28 26.72 -1.13
C ASP A 42 4.11 25.84 -1.58
N ILE A 43 3.29 25.34 -0.65
CA ILE A 43 2.20 24.40 -0.92
C ILE A 43 0.85 25.04 -0.56
N GLY A 44 -0.07 25.04 -1.53
CA GLY A 44 -1.39 25.67 -1.42
C GLY A 44 -2.23 25.12 -0.27
N CYS A 45 -2.24 23.80 -0.04
CA CYS A 45 -2.98 23.19 1.07
C CYS A 45 -2.47 23.57 2.48
N TYR A 46 -1.33 24.26 2.58
CA TYR A 46 -0.79 24.83 3.83
C TYR A 46 -0.91 26.36 3.91
N GLY A 47 -1.63 26.99 2.97
CA GLY A 47 -1.78 28.44 2.89
C GLY A 47 -0.68 29.14 2.10
N GLY A 48 0.11 28.39 1.32
CA GLY A 48 1.06 28.95 0.37
C GLY A 48 0.38 29.66 -0.80
N GLU A 49 1.10 30.62 -1.40
CA GLU A 49 0.58 31.41 -2.55
C GLU A 49 0.70 30.65 -3.88
N VAL A 50 1.56 29.63 -3.93
CA VAL A 50 1.77 28.82 -5.13
C VAL A 50 0.62 27.84 -5.33
N GLN A 51 0.06 27.82 -6.54
CA GLN A 51 -1.00 26.90 -6.91
C GLN A 51 -0.43 25.48 -7.09
N THR A 52 -0.81 24.55 -6.20
CA THR A 52 -0.35 23.15 -6.20
C THR A 52 -1.49 22.14 -6.37
N PRO A 53 -2.32 22.23 -7.44
CA PRO A 53 -3.61 21.54 -7.52
C PRO A 53 -3.52 20.00 -7.42
N ASN A 54 -2.42 19.40 -7.85
CA ASN A 54 -2.20 17.95 -7.69
C ASN A 54 -1.89 17.56 -6.24
N ILE A 55 -1.07 18.34 -5.54
CA ILE A 55 -0.74 18.14 -4.12
C ILE A 55 -1.98 18.41 -3.27
N ASP A 56 -2.73 19.47 -3.58
CA ASP A 56 -3.96 19.83 -2.88
C ASP A 56 -5.01 18.73 -3.02
N ARG A 57 -5.14 18.13 -4.21
CA ARG A 57 -6.01 16.97 -4.41
C ARG A 57 -5.55 15.75 -3.61
N LEU A 58 -4.25 15.47 -3.54
CA LEU A 58 -3.72 14.36 -2.72
C LEU A 58 -3.99 14.60 -1.24
N ALA A 59 -3.78 15.82 -0.77
CA ALA A 59 -4.06 16.27 0.59
C ALA A 59 -5.54 16.11 0.97
N ASN A 60 -6.46 16.50 0.08
CA ASN A 60 -7.90 16.42 0.30
C ASN A 60 -8.47 14.98 0.26
N ASN A 61 -7.84 14.08 -0.48
CA ASN A 61 -8.27 12.68 -0.59
C ASN A 61 -7.48 11.73 0.33
N GLY A 62 -6.55 12.28 1.12
CA GLY A 62 -5.65 11.52 1.98
C GLY A 62 -5.55 12.15 3.36
N LEU A 63 -4.37 12.02 3.96
CA LEU A 63 -4.02 12.68 5.21
C LEU A 63 -3.01 13.78 4.93
N SER A 64 -3.29 14.98 5.46
CA SER A 64 -2.34 16.09 5.44
C SER A 64 -1.74 16.28 6.81
N SER A 65 -0.41 16.22 6.91
CA SER A 65 0.34 16.37 8.17
C SER A 65 0.68 17.85 8.46
N ILE A 66 -0.26 18.77 8.25
CA ILE A 66 -0.19 20.12 8.81
C ILE A 66 -1.58 20.39 9.40
N GLY A 67 -1.59 20.76 10.67
CA GLY A 67 -2.66 20.58 11.63
C GLY A 67 -4.08 20.90 11.16
N GLN A 68 -4.98 19.96 11.46
CA GLN A 68 -6.29 20.32 12.03
C GLN A 68 -6.18 20.69 13.54
N ARG A 69 -5.00 21.16 13.97
CA ARG A 69 -4.66 21.84 15.23
C ARG A 69 -3.26 22.42 15.14
#